data_AF-A0A357AW72-F1
#
_entry.id   AF-A0A357AW72-F1
#
_cell.length_a   1.000
_cell.length_b   1.000
_cell.length_c   1.000
_cell.angle_alpha   90.00
_cell.angle_beta   90.00
_cell.angle_gamma   90.00
#
_symmetry.space_group_name_H-M   'P 1'
#
loop_
_entity.id
_entity.type
_entity.pdbx_description
1 polymer ?
#
loop_
_entity_poly.entity_id
_entity_poly.type
_entity_poly.pdbx_seq_one_letter_code
_entity_poly.pdbx_strand_id
1 'polypeptide(L)'
;MAKAAQPSLRAPDRPAAAVASPFVQRNPEVPSGDKTLHGFRYAVLDTDEERVGGVSVIEIKVYLDVTVLPEREAIKDFATSIWKEKRQGGRELVVDVFLPDTDLKGLPYAVARYDDNGLQEYFTRRTILFGTRFAR
;
A
#
# COMPACT_ATOMS: atom_id res chain seq x y z
N MET A 1 60.75 42.48 14.77
CA MET A 1 61.27 41.22 14.22
C MET A 1 60.26 40.12 14.52
N ALA A 2 59.99 39.24 13.54
CA ALA A 2 59.12 38.03 13.53
C ALA A 2 57.58 38.26 13.74
N LYS A 3 56.69 38.11 12.74
CA LYS A 3 56.20 36.91 11.98
C LYS A 3 55.27 36.03 12.86
N ALA A 4 54.07 35.58 12.49
CA ALA A 4 53.12 35.70 11.38
C ALA A 4 51.78 35.05 11.82
N ALA A 5 50.67 35.31 11.11
CA ALA A 5 49.70 34.33 10.58
C ALA A 5 48.24 34.88 10.52
N GLN A 6 47.76 35.12 9.30
CA GLN A 6 46.36 34.96 8.86
C GLN A 6 46.14 33.44 8.54
N PRO A 7 44.92 32.84 8.43
CA PRO A 7 43.76 33.38 7.71
C PRO A 7 42.32 32.99 8.17
N SER A 8 41.37 33.78 7.65
CA SER A 8 40.01 33.49 7.14
C SER A 8 39.22 32.27 7.62
N LEU A 9 38.05 32.51 8.22
CA LEU A 9 36.96 31.53 8.33
C LEU A 9 35.58 32.20 8.26
N ARG A 10 34.86 31.93 7.17
CA ARG A 10 33.44 31.50 7.07
C ARG A 10 32.68 32.15 5.90
N ALA A 11 32.52 31.35 4.86
CA ALA A 11 31.43 31.46 3.88
C ALA A 11 30.15 30.80 4.45
N PRO A 12 28.96 31.06 3.88
CA PRO A 12 27.69 31.08 4.60
C PRO A 12 27.04 29.71 4.81
N ASP A 13 26.28 29.63 5.91
CA ASP A 13 25.36 28.58 6.30
C ASP A 13 24.40 28.20 5.15
N ARG A 14 24.49 26.96 4.69
CA ARG A 14 23.44 26.30 3.89
C ARG A 14 22.36 25.82 4.87
N PRO A 15 21.08 26.18 4.70
CA PRO A 15 20.05 25.62 5.56
C PRO A 15 19.84 24.13 5.27
N ALA A 16 19.67 23.42 6.38
CA ALA A 16 19.57 21.99 6.57
C ALA A 16 18.75 21.23 5.51
N ALA A 17 19.33 20.14 5.02
CA ALA A 17 18.57 19.03 4.48
C ALA A 17 17.50 18.60 5.49
N ALA A 18 16.25 18.53 5.05
CA ALA A 18 15.14 18.02 5.83
C ALA A 18 15.49 16.60 6.32
N VAL A 19 15.80 16.50 7.60
CA VAL A 19 16.07 15.23 8.28
C VAL A 19 14.73 14.50 8.32
N ALA A 20 14.61 13.42 7.57
CA ALA A 20 13.49 12.50 7.72
C ALA A 20 13.55 11.94 9.14
N SER A 21 12.56 12.27 9.98
CA SER A 21 12.48 11.84 11.37
C SER A 21 12.47 10.30 11.47
N PRO A 22 13.43 9.66 12.17
CA PRO A 22 13.50 8.21 12.27
C PRO A 22 12.57 7.61 13.34
N PHE A 23 11.66 8.40 13.92
CA PHE A 23 10.83 8.01 15.06
C PHE A 23 9.33 8.03 14.74
N VAL A 24 8.94 7.20 13.76
CA VAL A 24 7.66 6.50 13.88
C VAL A 24 8.03 5.07 14.23
N GLN A 25 8.01 4.73 15.52
CA GLN A 25 8.06 3.32 15.93
C GLN A 25 6.86 2.63 15.29
N ARG A 26 7.08 1.91 14.20
CA ARG A 26 6.05 1.06 13.61
C ARG A 26 5.83 -0.08 14.59
N ASN A 27 4.59 -0.29 15.00
CA ASN A 27 4.22 -1.51 15.71
C ASN A 27 4.65 -2.70 14.83
N PRO A 28 5.49 -3.64 15.30
CA PRO A 28 6.02 -4.73 14.48
C PRO A 28 4.95 -5.67 13.90
N GLU A 29 3.70 -5.54 14.36
CA GLU A 29 2.54 -6.26 13.85
C GLU A 29 1.91 -5.63 12.59
N VAL A 30 2.32 -4.41 12.22
CA VAL A 30 1.80 -3.73 11.02
C VAL A 30 2.73 -4.04 9.84
N PRO A 31 2.23 -4.74 8.79
CA PRO A 31 3.02 -5.02 7.60
C PRO A 31 3.59 -3.74 6.99
N SER A 32 4.82 -3.78 6.50
CA SER A 32 5.39 -2.68 5.71
C SER A 32 5.18 -2.97 4.24
N GLY A 33 4.75 -1.98 3.46
CA GLY A 33 4.72 -2.13 2.01
C GLY A 33 6.14 -2.23 1.45
N ASP A 34 6.52 -3.40 0.95
CA ASP A 34 7.84 -3.71 0.37
C ASP A 34 7.86 -3.49 -1.16
N LYS A 35 6.67 -3.43 -1.78
CA LYS A 35 6.48 -3.21 -3.22
C LYS A 35 5.87 -1.84 -3.47
N THR A 36 6.01 -1.33 -4.70
CA THR A 36 5.45 -0.04 -5.11
C THR A 36 4.68 -0.17 -6.42
N LEU A 37 3.46 0.36 -6.47
CA LEU A 37 2.59 0.35 -7.65
C LEU A 37 1.65 1.56 -7.61
N HIS A 38 1.56 2.31 -8.71
CA HIS A 38 0.80 3.58 -8.80
C HIS A 38 1.13 4.61 -7.70
N GLY A 39 2.39 4.64 -7.24
CA GLY A 39 2.82 5.51 -6.15
C GLY A 39 2.42 5.03 -4.75
N PHE A 40 1.67 3.92 -4.64
CA PHE A 40 1.37 3.28 -3.37
C PHE A 40 2.45 2.28 -3.01
N ARG A 41 2.80 2.23 -1.72
CA ARG A 41 3.53 1.11 -1.15
C ARG A 41 2.54 0.03 -0.75
N TYR A 42 2.87 -1.22 -1.00
CA TYR A 42 2.00 -2.35 -0.64
C TYR A 42 2.80 -3.60 -0.33
N ALA A 43 2.17 -4.53 0.40
CA ALA A 43 2.67 -5.86 0.66
C ALA A 43 1.59 -6.89 0.32
N VAL A 44 1.98 -8.03 -0.26
CA VAL A 44 1.08 -9.18 -0.40
C VAL A 44 1.10 -9.93 0.93
N LEU A 45 -0.05 -10.01 1.58
CA LEU A 45 -0.20 -10.69 2.87
C LEU A 45 -0.37 -12.18 2.68
N ASP A 46 -1.18 -12.56 1.69
CA ASP A 46 -1.58 -13.94 1.46
C ASP A 46 -1.98 -14.13 0.00
N THR A 47 -1.90 -15.36 -0.46
CA THR A 47 -2.43 -15.78 -1.76
C THR A 47 -2.99 -17.18 -1.61
N ASP A 48 -4.30 -17.30 -1.76
CA ASP A 48 -5.03 -18.55 -1.64
C ASP A 48 -5.70 -18.91 -2.98
N GLU A 49 -5.94 -20.20 -3.20
CA GLU A 49 -6.65 -20.70 -4.38
C GLU A 49 -7.73 -21.69 -3.96
N GLU A 50 -8.97 -21.36 -4.26
CA GLU A 50 -10.13 -22.20 -4.00
C GLU A 50 -10.87 -22.53 -5.30
N ARG A 51 -11.56 -23.68 -5.32
CA ARG A 51 -12.43 -24.06 -6.44
C ARG A 51 -13.90 -23.86 -6.08
N VAL A 52 -14.53 -22.84 -6.67
CA VAL A 52 -15.94 -22.49 -6.43
C VAL A 52 -16.76 -22.78 -7.67
N GLY A 53 -17.78 -23.63 -7.56
CA GLY A 53 -18.70 -23.93 -8.67
C GLY A 53 -18.01 -24.48 -9.93
N GLY A 54 -16.85 -25.11 -9.79
CA GLY A 54 -16.07 -25.65 -10.91
C GLY A 54 -15.02 -24.70 -11.50
N VAL A 55 -15.03 -23.42 -11.10
CA VAL A 55 -14.06 -22.38 -11.48
C VAL A 55 -13.00 -22.25 -10.38
N SER A 56 -11.73 -22.06 -10.78
CA SER A 56 -10.65 -21.80 -9.81
C SER A 56 -10.57 -20.30 -9.55
N VAL A 57 -10.58 -19.89 -8.29
CA VAL A 57 -10.54 -18.51 -7.84
C VAL A 57 -9.25 -18.31 -7.06
N ILE A 58 -8.42 -17.37 -7.49
CA ILE A 58 -7.20 -16.97 -6.79
C ILE A 58 -7.53 -15.72 -5.98
N GLU A 59 -7.45 -15.80 -4.66
CA GLU A 59 -7.61 -14.66 -3.77
C GLU A 59 -6.24 -14.10 -3.37
N ILE A 60 -6.02 -12.81 -3.59
CA ILE A 60 -4.78 -12.12 -3.23
C ILE A 60 -5.11 -11.05 -2.18
N LYS A 61 -4.63 -11.26 -0.95
CA LYS A 61 -4.77 -10.28 0.13
C LYS A 61 -3.60 -9.33 0.11
N VAL A 62 -3.89 -8.03 0.10
CA VAL A 62 -2.91 -6.97 -0.06
C VAL A 62 -3.07 -5.93 1.03
N TYR A 63 -1.97 -5.62 1.71
CA TYR A 63 -1.89 -4.46 2.59
C TYR A 63 -1.42 -3.25 1.81
N LEU A 64 -2.21 -2.18 1.81
CA LEU A 64 -1.89 -0.91 1.16
C LEU A 64 -1.33 0.07 2.20
N ASP A 65 -0.02 0.33 2.17
CA ASP A 65 0.69 1.18 3.13
C ASP A 65 0.50 2.66 2.79
N VAL A 66 -0.52 3.28 3.40
CA VAL A 66 -0.95 4.66 3.11
C VAL A 66 -1.16 5.49 4.37
N THR A 67 -0.88 6.79 4.30
CA THR A 67 -1.12 7.73 5.41
C THR A 67 -2.44 8.49 5.25
N VAL A 68 -2.95 8.59 4.02
CA VAL A 68 -4.21 9.23 3.65
C VAL A 68 -5.05 8.22 2.87
N LEU A 69 -6.37 8.22 3.07
CA LEU A 69 -7.26 7.33 2.35
C LEU A 69 -7.22 7.67 0.84
N PRO A 70 -6.79 6.75 -0.03
CA PRO A 70 -6.78 7.01 -1.46
C PRO A 70 -8.20 7.09 -2.01
N GLU A 71 -8.36 7.77 -3.14
CA GLU A 71 -9.64 7.77 -3.85
C GLU A 71 -10.01 6.37 -4.32
N ARG A 72 -11.32 6.12 -4.36
CA ARG A 72 -11.88 4.82 -4.76
C ARG A 72 -11.35 4.37 -6.13
N GLU A 73 -11.29 5.25 -7.13
CA GLU A 73 -10.77 4.87 -8.45
C GLU A 73 -9.27 4.56 -8.43
N ALA A 74 -8.46 5.26 -7.61
CA ALA A 74 -7.04 4.96 -7.48
C ALA A 74 -6.77 3.55 -6.91
N ILE A 75 -7.60 3.10 -5.95
CA ILE A 75 -7.52 1.75 -5.38
C ILE A 75 -7.94 0.70 -6.42
N LYS A 76 -8.96 1.01 -7.22
CA LYS A 76 -9.42 0.14 -8.31
C LYS A 76 -8.35 -0.02 -9.40
N ASP A 77 -7.70 1.07 -9.81
CA ASP A 77 -6.61 1.04 -10.78
C ASP A 77 -5.40 0.25 -10.25
N PHE A 78 -5.12 0.39 -8.95
CA PHE A 78 -4.15 -0.42 -8.24
C PHE A 78 -4.47 -1.92 -8.28
N ALA A 79 -5.69 -2.31 -7.90
CA ALA A 79 -6.14 -3.69 -7.95
C ALA A 79 -6.13 -4.25 -9.39
N THR A 80 -6.49 -3.42 -10.38
CA THR A 80 -6.48 -3.81 -11.80
C THR A 80 -5.07 -4.11 -12.29
N SER A 81 -4.07 -3.36 -11.82
CA SER A 81 -2.68 -3.64 -12.14
C SER A 81 -2.18 -4.94 -11.50
N ILE A 82 -2.60 -5.25 -10.27
CA ILE A 82 -2.31 -6.56 -9.65
C ILE A 82 -2.92 -7.69 -10.48
N TRP A 83 -4.19 -7.55 -10.89
CA TRP A 83 -4.83 -8.53 -11.77
C TRP A 83 -4.05 -8.71 -13.07
N LYS A 84 -3.68 -7.63 -13.76
CA LYS A 84 -2.90 -7.73 -15.02
C LYS A 84 -1.57 -8.48 -14.83
N GLU A 85 -0.92 -8.31 -13.68
CA GLU A 85 0.34 -8.99 -13.36
C GLU A 85 0.13 -10.47 -13.00
N LYS A 86 -0.96 -10.80 -12.31
CA LYS A 86 -1.17 -12.11 -11.69
C LYS A 86 -2.21 -13.00 -12.38
N ARG A 87 -2.96 -12.48 -13.35
CA ARG A 87 -4.02 -13.23 -14.04
C ARG A 87 -3.48 -14.50 -14.67
N GLN A 88 -4.29 -15.55 -14.59
CA GLN A 88 -4.01 -16.86 -15.17
C GLN A 88 -5.27 -17.27 -15.93
N GLY A 89 -5.10 -17.71 -17.18
CA GLY A 89 -6.23 -18.06 -18.04
C GLY A 89 -7.13 -19.13 -17.44
N GLY A 90 -8.45 -18.97 -17.55
CA GLY A 90 -9.44 -19.91 -17.03
C GLY A 90 -9.59 -19.87 -15.51
N ARG A 91 -9.09 -18.81 -14.86
CA ARG A 91 -9.20 -18.59 -13.42
C ARG A 91 -9.74 -17.21 -13.14
N GLU A 92 -10.55 -17.11 -12.10
CA GLU A 92 -10.93 -15.82 -11.55
C GLU A 92 -9.88 -15.35 -10.55
N LEU A 93 -9.81 -14.04 -10.35
CA LEU A 93 -8.88 -13.43 -9.41
C LEU A 93 -9.62 -12.39 -8.57
N VAL A 94 -9.47 -12.48 -7.26
CA VAL A 94 -10.00 -11.53 -6.30
C VAL A 94 -8.83 -10.81 -5.63
N VAL A 95 -8.88 -9.48 -5.62
CA VAL A 95 -7.91 -8.65 -4.89
C VAL A 95 -8.61 -8.03 -3.69
N ASP A 96 -8.18 -8.44 -2.51
CA ASP A 96 -8.67 -7.96 -1.23
C ASP A 96 -7.69 -6.94 -0.66
N VAL A 97 -8.12 -5.69 -0.54
CA VAL A 97 -7.28 -4.58 -0.10
C VAL A 97 -7.58 -4.22 1.36
N PHE A 98 -6.55 -4.34 2.18
CA PHE A 98 -6.53 -3.96 3.58
C PHE A 98 -5.79 -2.64 3.78
N LEU A 99 -6.24 -1.87 4.78
CA LEU A 99 -5.70 -0.56 5.10
C LEU A 99 -5.01 -0.58 6.48
N PRO A 100 -4.16 0.41 6.77
CA PRO A 100 -3.62 0.60 8.10
C PRO A 100 -4.73 0.78 9.14
N ASP A 101 -4.47 0.36 10.38
CA ASP A 101 -5.39 0.42 11.52
C ASP A 101 -6.68 -0.42 11.38
N THR A 102 -6.82 -1.22 10.31
CA THR A 102 -7.91 -2.20 10.15
C THR A 102 -7.50 -3.59 10.63
N ASP A 103 -8.48 -4.45 10.93
CA ASP A 103 -8.22 -5.85 11.22
C ASP A 103 -7.87 -6.62 9.93
N LEU A 104 -6.59 -7.01 9.81
CA LEU A 104 -6.07 -7.72 8.65
C LEU A 104 -6.54 -9.18 8.54
N LYS A 105 -7.19 -9.71 9.58
CA LYS A 105 -7.85 -11.02 9.57
C LYS A 105 -9.37 -10.90 9.35
N GLY A 106 -9.89 -9.67 9.32
CA GLY A 106 -11.29 -9.37 9.14
C GLY A 106 -11.66 -9.13 7.67
N LEU A 107 -12.67 -8.29 7.45
CA LEU A 107 -13.13 -7.94 6.11
C LEU A 107 -12.20 -6.90 5.48
N PRO A 108 -11.87 -7.04 4.18
CA PRO A 108 -11.07 -6.04 3.48
C PRO A 108 -11.87 -4.75 3.28
N TYR A 109 -11.14 -3.65 3.18
CA TYR A 109 -11.72 -2.34 2.87
C TYR A 109 -12.26 -2.30 1.44
N ALA A 110 -11.50 -2.80 0.46
CA ALA A 110 -11.95 -2.87 -0.93
C ALA A 110 -11.79 -4.29 -1.48
N VAL A 111 -12.73 -4.67 -2.34
CA VAL A 111 -12.71 -5.96 -3.04
C VAL A 111 -12.85 -5.68 -4.52
N ALA A 112 -11.99 -6.28 -5.33
CA ALA A 112 -12.07 -6.25 -6.77
C ALA A 112 -12.00 -7.68 -7.33
N ARG A 113 -13.05 -8.11 -8.04
CA ARG A 113 -13.13 -9.44 -8.65
C ARG A 113 -12.98 -9.33 -10.15
N TYR A 114 -12.16 -10.21 -10.71
CA TYR A 114 -11.83 -10.24 -12.12
C TYR A 114 -11.99 -11.65 -12.69
N ASP A 115 -12.36 -11.73 -13.96
CA ASP A 115 -12.26 -12.93 -14.78
C ASP A 115 -11.18 -12.73 -15.87
N ASP A 116 -11.20 -13.57 -16.90
CA ASP A 116 -10.32 -13.44 -18.06
C ASP A 116 -10.56 -12.16 -18.88
N ASN A 117 -11.79 -11.62 -18.84
CA ASN A 117 -12.23 -10.48 -19.63
C ASN A 117 -12.01 -9.14 -18.91
N GLY A 118 -11.88 -9.16 -17.59
CA GLY A 118 -11.58 -7.97 -16.80
C GLY A 118 -12.38 -7.88 -15.51
N LEU A 119 -12.64 -6.65 -15.08
CA LEU A 119 -13.30 -6.36 -13.81
C LEU A 119 -14.78 -6.75 -13.87
N GLN A 120 -15.18 -7.65 -12.98
CA GLN A 120 -16.56 -8.09 -12.81
C GLN A 120 -17.26 -7.32 -11.70
N GLU A 121 -16.57 -7.10 -10.59
CA GLU A 121 -17.13 -6.41 -9.43
C GLU A 121 -16.08 -5.58 -8.72
N TYR A 122 -16.49 -4.40 -8.24
CA TYR A 122 -15.66 -3.57 -7.38
C TYR A 122 -16.48 -2.77 -6.37
N PHE A 123 -16.16 -2.91 -5.08
CA PHE A 123 -16.79 -2.14 -4.02
C PHE A 123 -15.84 -1.85 -2.86
N THR A 124 -16.22 -0.88 -2.05
CA THR A 124 -15.50 -0.45 -0.83
C THR A 124 -16.43 -0.47 0.37
N ARG A 125 -15.93 -0.87 1.54
CA ARG A 125 -16.69 -0.95 2.79
C ARG A 125 -16.32 0.20 3.72
N ARG A 126 -17.17 1.22 3.80
CA ARG A 126 -16.94 2.37 4.70
C ARG A 126 -16.97 2.00 6.18
N THR A 127 -17.73 0.97 6.54
CA THR A 127 -17.85 0.48 7.93
C THR A 127 -16.52 0.03 8.53
N ILE A 128 -15.59 -0.45 7.70
CA ILE A 128 -14.24 -0.89 8.12
C ILE A 128 -13.37 0.30 8.54
N LEU A 129 -13.74 1.53 8.18
CA LEU A 129 -12.97 2.72 8.54
C LEU A 129 -13.27 3.20 9.97
N PHE A 130 -14.36 2.76 10.60
CA PHE A 130 -14.66 3.18 11.97
C PHE A 130 -13.57 2.72 12.95
N GLY A 131 -13.08 3.64 13.78
CA GLY A 131 -11.97 3.38 14.71
C GLY A 131 -10.58 3.51 14.08
N THR A 132 -10.48 3.76 12.78
CA THR A 132 -9.20 4.02 12.08
C THR A 132 -8.90 5.52 11.96
N ARG A 133 -7.68 5.86 11.55
CA ARG A 133 -7.31 7.24 11.19
C ARG A 133 -8.14 7.82 10.03
N PHE A 134 -8.80 6.98 9.24
CA PHE A 134 -9.54 7.35 8.02
C PHE A 134 -11.04 7.60 8.28
N ALA A 135 -11.52 7.50 9.52
CA ALA A 135 -12.93 7.65 9.88
C ALA A 135 -13.49 9.09 9.77
N ARG A 136 -12.71 10.04 9.26
CA ARG A 136 -13.00 11.48 9.31
C ARG A 136 -13.57 12.01 8.01
#